data_AF-A0A446BGA4-F1
#
_entry.id   AF-A0A446BGA4-F1
#
_cell.length_a   1.000
_cell.length_b   1.000
_cell.length_c   1.000
_cell.angle_alpha   90.00
_cell.angle_beta   90.00
_cell.angle_gamma   90.00
#
_symmetry.space_group_name_H-M   'P 1'
#
loop_
_entity.id
_entity.type
_entity.pdbx_description
1 polymer ?
#
loop_
_entity_poly.entity_id
_entity_poly.type
_entity_poly.pdbx_seq_one_letter_code
_entity_poly.pdbx_strand_id
1 'polypeptide(L)'
;MAADPVNPAQSSAPRLVLCMALMAGMSFLFMTARLACKRSRGRRPGPDDWILLSAWLFLATYVALTISSTTFGVGRHLAALSEHEIIWSGKLLYIGEFFAIIAVAVGKTSFAVTLLGLVIERWQTVLLWSVIVSVNGIMWTCATLLLAQCRPTEKLWNFRLEGECWAPHIFVLYSVFSGAWSAAMDVVIAMFPWVLLLPTRMKLLEKIGIGVAMSLGVFAGITGTIKTIFLFHVPPLSDFTFAGACAQEQHPQYPQHVLTGPSRAAEPSAKAAEVIRERLKLAEIIPTVLDDFVPSLGLHVTWSFWERALLGNTLPPEKLQDEPTIALHDILAAASPALKNARAANVTYVITLTDPDAPSRDEPEWSEFCHWVASGVLKPGLCDPKEPAPCVPVLADLDEVVPYKPPGPPAGTGSHRYVFVAFVPSNGTTDRLHLSKPAARKRWGYDETWCGGGAHQHNHDHHTKGAREWAAENGLAAVGANFIYARNKQQ
;
A
#
# COMPACT_ATOMS: atom_id res chain seq x y z
N MET A 1 -4.18 13.68 -22.38
CA MET A 1 -2.79 13.41 -22.81
C MET A 1 -2.60 11.90 -22.76
N ALA A 2 -2.33 11.26 -23.89
CA ALA A 2 -2.12 9.82 -23.97
C ALA A 2 -0.87 9.44 -23.16
N ALA A 3 -0.97 8.40 -22.33
CA ALA A 3 0.18 7.82 -21.67
C ALA A 3 1.02 7.09 -22.72
N ASP A 4 2.28 7.51 -22.88
CA ASP A 4 3.23 6.85 -23.77
C ASP A 4 3.42 5.38 -23.37
N PRO A 5 3.64 4.47 -24.34
CA PRO A 5 3.86 3.05 -24.06
C PRO A 5 5.07 2.86 -23.13
N VAL A 6 4.88 2.11 -22.04
CA VAL A 6 5.94 1.80 -21.06
C VAL A 6 7.06 1.05 -21.77
N ASN A 7 8.15 1.76 -22.06
CA ASN A 7 9.31 1.19 -22.71
C ASN A 7 10.09 0.34 -21.67
N PRO A 8 10.20 -0.99 -21.83
CA PRO A 8 10.90 -1.85 -20.87
C PRO A 8 12.41 -1.55 -20.77
N ALA A 9 12.97 -0.77 -21.71
CA ALA A 9 14.33 -0.25 -21.66
C ALA A 9 14.46 1.05 -20.85
N GLN A 10 13.36 1.67 -20.41
CA GLN A 10 13.38 2.88 -19.63
C GLN A 10 13.88 2.57 -18.21
N SER A 11 14.99 3.19 -17.83
CA SER A 11 15.59 3.06 -16.51
C SER A 11 15.70 4.42 -15.84
N SER A 12 15.15 4.53 -14.63
CA SER A 12 15.29 5.70 -13.76
C SER A 12 16.59 5.67 -12.94
N ALA A 13 17.38 4.60 -13.04
CA ALA A 13 18.62 4.43 -12.30
C ALA A 13 19.63 5.58 -12.49
N PRO A 14 19.87 6.12 -13.70
CA PRO A 14 20.81 7.24 -13.87
C PRO A 14 20.36 8.51 -13.15
N ARG A 15 19.04 8.78 -13.16
CA ARG A 15 18.47 9.93 -12.43
C ARG A 15 18.66 9.75 -10.93
N LEU A 16 18.39 8.54 -10.44
CA LEU A 16 18.56 8.22 -9.03
C LEU A 16 20.00 8.41 -8.55
N VAL A 17 20.97 7.82 -9.28
CA VAL A 17 22.39 7.93 -8.96
C VAL A 17 22.84 9.38 -8.96
N LEU A 18 22.41 10.16 -9.95
CA LEU A 18 22.72 11.57 -10.05
C LEU A 18 22.18 12.36 -8.84
N CYS A 19 20.89 12.19 -8.49
CA CYS A 19 20.28 12.86 -7.34
C CYS A 19 21.00 12.52 -6.02
N MET A 20 21.23 11.23 -5.77
CA MET A 20 21.89 10.77 -4.54
C MET A 20 23.33 11.30 -4.43
N ALA A 21 24.10 11.22 -5.52
CA ALA A 21 25.48 11.70 -5.53
C ALA A 21 25.56 13.22 -5.34
N LEU A 22 24.67 13.99 -5.98
CA LEU A 22 24.63 15.45 -5.84
C LEU A 22 24.27 15.87 -4.41
N MET A 23 23.24 15.26 -3.80
CA MET A 23 22.82 15.58 -2.44
C MET A 23 23.90 15.20 -1.40
N ALA A 24 24.51 14.02 -1.55
CA ALA A 24 25.60 13.59 -0.68
C ALA A 24 26.86 14.47 -0.82
N GLY A 25 27.20 14.85 -2.06
CA GLY A 25 28.32 15.74 -2.35
C GLY A 25 28.10 17.15 -1.80
N MET A 26 26.89 17.69 -1.90
CA MET A 26 26.52 18.98 -1.33
C MET A 26 26.62 18.97 0.21
N SER A 27 26.15 17.89 0.84
CA SER A 27 26.28 17.67 2.29
C SER A 27 27.75 17.63 2.72
N PHE A 28 28.60 16.91 1.99
CA PHE A 28 30.05 16.85 2.25
C PHE A 28 30.72 18.22 2.13
N LEU A 29 30.36 19.00 1.12
CA LEU A 29 30.88 20.35 0.93
C LEU A 29 30.53 21.26 2.12
N PHE A 30 29.29 21.24 2.59
CA PHE A 30 28.89 22.05 3.76
C PHE A 30 29.58 21.59 5.06
N MET A 31 29.73 20.28 5.27
CA MET A 31 30.44 19.74 6.43
C MET A 31 31.92 20.16 6.42
N THR A 32 32.60 19.99 5.28
CA THR A 32 34.02 20.38 5.14
C THR A 32 34.21 21.89 5.25
N ALA A 33 33.32 22.70 4.68
CA ALA A 33 33.32 24.14 4.85
C ALA A 33 33.16 24.55 6.33
N ARG A 34 32.23 23.91 7.06
CA ARG A 34 32.06 24.13 8.51
C ARG A 34 33.35 23.85 9.28
N LEU A 35 33.98 22.70 9.04
CA LEU A 35 35.24 22.32 9.67
C LEU A 35 36.40 23.26 9.31
N ALA A 36 36.50 23.65 8.03
CA ALA A 36 37.51 24.57 7.53
C ALA A 36 37.38 25.96 8.16
N CYS A 37 36.15 26.50 8.27
CA CYS A 37 35.88 27.77 8.95
C CYS A 37 36.22 27.73 10.45
N LYS A 38 36.00 26.59 11.12
CA LYS A 38 36.36 26.41 12.54
C LYS A 38 37.88 26.39 12.70
N ARG A 39 38.57 25.68 11.80
CA ARG A 39 40.03 25.59 11.77
C ARG A 39 40.73 26.89 11.40
N SER A 40 40.19 27.65 10.44
CA SER A 40 40.74 28.97 10.05
C SER A 40 40.62 30.01 11.15
N ARG A 41 39.59 29.88 12.01
CA ARG A 41 39.42 30.69 13.23
C ARG A 41 40.19 30.16 14.44
N GLY A 42 41.09 29.18 14.25
CA GLY A 42 41.94 28.61 15.31
C GLY A 42 41.21 27.75 16.34
N ARG A 43 39.94 27.37 16.09
CA ARG A 43 39.15 26.56 17.02
C ARG A 43 39.32 25.07 16.72
N ARG A 44 39.41 24.25 17.78
CA ARG A 44 39.43 22.78 17.66
C ARG A 44 38.02 22.24 17.37
N PRO A 45 37.89 21.10 16.66
CA PRO A 45 36.60 20.44 16.45
C PRO A 45 35.93 20.13 17.79
N GLY A 46 34.64 20.44 17.89
CA GLY A 46 33.84 20.16 19.08
C GLY A 46 33.19 18.78 19.00
N PRO A 47 32.54 18.31 20.08
CA PRO A 47 31.75 17.08 20.06
C PRO A 47 30.68 17.08 18.96
N ASP A 48 30.08 18.24 18.68
CA ASP A 48 29.11 18.43 17.61
C ASP A 48 29.65 18.04 16.23
N ASP A 49 30.89 18.41 15.92
CA ASP A 49 31.50 18.13 14.63
C ASP A 49 31.81 16.64 14.42
N TRP A 50 32.19 15.93 15.50
CA TRP A 50 32.42 14.48 15.45
C TRP A 50 31.11 13.72 15.24
N ILE A 51 30.04 14.15 15.90
CA ILE A 51 28.69 13.59 15.70
C ILE A 51 28.25 13.87 14.26
N LEU A 52 28.47 15.08 13.73
CA LEU A 52 28.16 15.42 12.34
C LEU A 52 28.91 14.53 11.35
N LEU A 53 30.21 14.31 11.58
CA LEU A 53 31.03 13.43 10.75
C LEU A 53 30.48 12.00 10.76
N SER A 54 30.09 11.49 11.92
CA SER A 54 29.48 10.16 12.02
C SER A 54 28.15 10.06 11.28
N ALA A 55 27.30 11.09 11.34
CA ALA A 55 26.06 11.14 10.56
C ALA A 55 26.33 11.11 9.05
N TRP A 56 27.34 11.85 8.59
CA TRP A 56 27.72 11.86 7.18
C TRP A 56 28.28 10.50 6.72
N LEU A 57 29.05 9.80 7.55
CA LEU A 57 29.55 8.45 7.23
C LEU A 57 28.40 7.43 7.06
N PHE A 58 27.38 7.51 7.90
CA PHE A 58 26.17 6.70 7.73
C PHE A 58 25.39 7.07 6.46
N LEU A 59 25.24 8.36 6.18
CA LEU A 59 24.63 8.83 4.93
C LEU A 59 25.40 8.36 3.70
N ALA A 60 26.73 8.44 3.72
CA ALA A 60 27.59 8.00 2.63
C ALA A 60 27.48 6.48 2.41
N THR A 61 27.37 5.71 3.48
CA THR A 61 27.17 4.26 3.42
C THR A 61 25.81 3.93 2.80
N TYR A 62 24.73 4.61 3.22
CA TYR A 62 23.41 4.50 2.58
C TYR A 62 23.50 4.79 1.09
N VAL A 63 24.06 5.94 0.70
CA VAL A 63 24.17 6.34 -0.71
C VAL A 63 24.98 5.33 -1.52
N ALA A 64 26.09 4.82 -0.98
CA ALA A 64 26.90 3.81 -1.66
C ALA A 64 26.15 2.49 -1.87
N LEU A 65 25.42 2.02 -0.85
CA LEU A 65 24.60 0.80 -0.94
C LEU A 65 23.46 0.97 -1.94
N THR A 66 22.80 2.13 -1.95
CA THR A 66 21.71 2.40 -2.89
C THR A 66 22.22 2.54 -4.32
N ILE A 67 23.34 3.23 -4.56
CA ILE A 67 23.97 3.27 -5.89
C ILE A 67 24.34 1.84 -6.32
N SER A 68 24.91 1.04 -5.42
CA SER A 68 25.23 -0.37 -5.70
C SER A 68 23.99 -1.19 -6.03
N SER A 69 22.84 -0.93 -5.41
CA SER A 69 21.59 -1.63 -5.72
C SER A 69 21.12 -1.43 -7.16
N THR A 70 21.51 -0.32 -7.81
CA THR A 70 21.16 -0.05 -9.23
C THR A 70 21.86 -0.99 -10.20
N THR A 71 23.04 -1.55 -9.85
CA THR A 71 23.71 -2.56 -10.67
C THR A 71 22.97 -3.90 -10.65
N PHE A 72 22.19 -4.14 -9.61
CA PHE A 72 21.23 -5.25 -9.49
C PHE A 72 19.82 -4.85 -9.98
N GLY A 73 19.73 -3.77 -10.75
CA GLY A 73 18.53 -3.43 -11.51
C GLY A 73 17.48 -2.57 -10.80
N VAL A 74 17.81 -1.97 -9.65
CA VAL A 74 17.02 -0.87 -9.09
C VAL A 74 16.92 0.28 -10.10
N GLY A 75 15.70 0.78 -10.35
CA GLY A 75 15.40 1.76 -11.40
C GLY A 75 14.87 1.18 -12.71
N ARG A 76 14.87 -0.15 -12.88
CA ARG A 76 14.24 -0.86 -14.01
C ARG A 76 12.90 -1.45 -13.57
N HIS A 77 12.01 -1.74 -14.53
CA HIS A 77 10.74 -2.40 -14.25
C HIS A 77 10.94 -3.80 -13.66
N LEU A 78 10.04 -4.21 -12.77
CA LEU A 78 10.15 -5.46 -12.03
C LEU A 78 10.20 -6.69 -12.94
N ALA A 79 9.43 -6.63 -14.02
CA ALA A 79 9.31 -7.70 -15.00
C ALA A 79 10.62 -7.99 -15.77
N ALA A 80 11.60 -7.07 -15.73
CA ALA A 80 12.87 -7.18 -16.43
C ALA A 80 14.03 -7.70 -15.56
N LEU A 81 13.76 -8.07 -14.30
CA LEU A 81 14.77 -8.47 -13.32
C LEU A 81 14.76 -9.98 -13.09
N SER A 82 15.96 -10.56 -12.98
CA SER A 82 16.14 -11.95 -12.52
C SER A 82 15.94 -12.07 -11.01
N GLU A 83 15.66 -13.28 -10.56
CA GLU A 83 15.45 -13.56 -9.13
C GLU A 83 16.66 -13.18 -8.27
N HIS A 84 17.87 -13.45 -8.74
CA HIS A 84 19.10 -13.09 -8.04
C HIS A 84 19.27 -11.56 -7.91
N GLU A 85 18.93 -10.81 -8.97
CA GLU A 85 18.92 -9.35 -8.96
C GLU A 85 17.92 -8.79 -7.94
N ILE A 86 16.72 -9.40 -7.84
CA ILE A 86 15.68 -9.00 -6.87
C ILE A 86 16.15 -9.21 -5.42
N ILE A 87 16.73 -10.37 -5.12
CA ILE A 87 17.18 -10.70 -3.75
C ILE A 87 18.33 -9.77 -3.32
N TRP A 88 19.33 -9.55 -4.19
CA TRP A 88 20.47 -8.68 -3.87
C TRP A 88 20.12 -7.21 -3.80
N SER A 89 19.29 -6.71 -4.72
CA SER A 89 18.80 -5.33 -4.66
C SER A 89 17.99 -5.11 -3.38
N GLY A 90 17.10 -6.03 -3.02
CA GLY A 90 16.36 -6.00 -1.75
C GLY A 90 17.28 -5.95 -0.54
N LYS A 91 18.27 -6.85 -0.47
CA LYS A 91 19.26 -6.90 0.62
C LYS A 91 20.00 -5.57 0.78
N LEU A 92 20.52 -5.00 -0.31
CA LEU A 92 21.26 -3.73 -0.27
C LEU A 92 20.38 -2.55 0.14
N LEU A 93 19.12 -2.53 -0.31
CA LEU A 93 18.17 -1.49 0.06
C LEU A 93 17.78 -1.56 1.54
N TYR A 94 17.50 -2.75 2.09
CA TYR A 94 17.17 -2.90 3.51
C TYR A 94 18.33 -2.52 4.43
N ILE A 95 19.55 -2.95 4.09
CA ILE A 95 20.76 -2.58 4.85
C ILE A 95 21.03 -1.07 4.70
N GLY A 96 20.85 -0.51 3.51
CA GLY A 96 20.99 0.92 3.27
C GLY A 96 20.03 1.74 4.13
N GLU A 97 18.76 1.34 4.17
CA GLU A 97 17.72 2.05 4.92
C GLU A 97 18.00 2.08 6.42
N PHE A 98 18.54 1.00 6.97
CA PHE A 98 19.03 0.98 8.36
C PHE A 98 20.02 2.13 8.64
N PHE A 99 21.00 2.32 7.75
CA PHE A 99 21.96 3.42 7.87
C PHE A 99 21.33 4.79 7.64
N ALA A 100 20.35 4.90 6.75
CA ALA A 100 19.63 6.16 6.50
C ALA A 100 18.89 6.64 7.74
N ILE A 101 18.14 5.74 8.42
CA ILE A 101 17.39 6.06 9.64
C ILE A 101 18.35 6.57 10.74
N ILE A 102 19.49 5.90 10.92
CA ILE A 102 20.49 6.29 11.91
C ILE A 102 21.16 7.62 11.53
N ALA A 103 21.48 7.84 10.25
CA ALA A 103 22.07 9.08 9.78
C ALA A 103 21.19 10.29 10.12
N VAL A 104 19.87 10.17 9.96
CA VAL A 104 18.89 11.22 10.33
C VAL A 104 18.92 11.49 11.84
N ALA A 105 18.88 10.45 12.68
CA ALA A 105 18.90 10.60 14.13
C ALA A 105 20.18 11.28 14.65
N VAL A 106 21.33 10.82 14.14
CA VAL A 106 22.65 11.36 14.53
C VAL A 106 22.83 12.79 13.98
N GLY A 107 22.33 13.08 12.78
CA GLY A 107 22.35 14.43 12.21
C GLY A 107 21.59 15.45 13.07
N LYS A 108 20.39 15.10 13.54
CA LYS A 108 19.61 15.93 14.47
C LYS A 108 20.32 16.09 15.82
N THR A 109 20.97 15.02 16.28
CA THR A 109 21.76 15.05 17.52
C THR A 109 22.92 16.03 17.43
N SER A 110 23.68 16.04 16.34
CA SER A 110 24.76 17.01 16.10
C SER A 110 24.25 18.45 16.19
N PHE A 111 23.10 18.72 15.57
CA PHE A 111 22.50 20.05 15.59
C PHE A 111 22.00 20.45 16.98
N ALA A 112 21.30 19.56 17.68
CA ALA A 112 20.83 19.80 19.04
C ALA A 112 22.00 20.02 20.02
N VAL A 113 23.12 19.30 19.86
CA VAL A 113 24.36 19.54 20.62
C VAL A 113 24.98 20.89 20.30
N THR A 114 24.91 21.34 19.04
CA THR A 114 25.33 22.71 18.67
C THR A 114 24.49 23.76 19.41
N LEU A 115 23.18 23.56 19.50
CA LEU A 115 22.27 24.46 20.24
C LEU A 115 22.50 24.38 21.76
N LEU A 116 22.82 23.20 22.30
CA LEU A 116 23.16 23.02 23.71
C LEU A 116 24.36 23.88 24.13
N GLY A 117 25.32 24.12 23.22
CA GLY A 117 26.45 25.01 23.45
C GLY A 117 26.11 26.50 23.47
N LEU A 118 24.89 26.90 23.06
CA LEU A 118 24.43 28.30 22.99
C LEU A 118 23.44 28.68 24.10
N VAL A 119 22.77 27.70 24.70
CA VAL A 119 21.76 27.95 25.74
C VAL A 119 22.38 28.12 27.11
N ILE A 120 21.78 28.99 27.92
CA ILE A 120 22.20 29.26 29.30
C ILE A 120 21.13 28.77 30.28
N GLU A 121 19.86 28.84 29.89
CA GLU A 121 18.73 28.50 30.75
C GLU A 121 18.55 26.99 30.93
N ARG A 122 18.15 26.58 32.14
CA ARG A 122 17.99 25.16 32.49
C ARG A 122 16.84 24.50 31.72
N TRP A 123 15.72 25.22 31.54
CA TRP A 123 14.56 24.67 30.81
C TRP A 123 14.91 24.39 29.33
N GLN A 124 15.72 25.25 28.71
CA GLN A 124 16.21 25.11 27.34
C GLN A 124 17.10 23.88 27.19
N THR A 125 17.97 23.66 28.17
CA THR A 125 18.86 22.49 28.24
C THR A 125 18.07 21.20 28.38
N VAL A 126 17.07 21.16 29.28
CA VAL A 126 16.19 20.01 29.49
C VAL A 126 15.39 19.69 28.22
N LEU A 127 14.86 20.72 27.54
CA LEU A 127 14.13 20.54 26.28
C LEU A 127 15.03 19.92 25.21
N LEU A 128 16.23 20.45 24.98
CA LEU A 128 17.15 19.91 23.97
C LEU A 128 17.58 18.46 24.28
N TRP A 129 17.84 18.13 25.54
CA TRP A 129 18.12 16.74 25.93
C TRP A 129 16.91 15.82 25.72
N SER A 130 15.69 16.29 26.00
CA SER A 130 14.47 15.51 25.73
C SER A 130 14.30 15.21 24.23
N VAL A 131 14.65 16.16 23.36
CA VAL A 131 14.64 15.98 21.91
C VAL A 131 15.70 14.95 21.48
N ILE A 132 16.93 15.05 22.00
CA ILE A 132 18.01 14.10 21.68
C ILE A 132 17.60 12.68 22.08
N VAL A 133 17.12 12.49 23.31
CA VAL A 133 16.77 11.16 23.83
C VAL A 133 15.58 10.57 23.06
N SER A 134 14.54 11.35 22.81
CA SER A 134 13.34 10.87 22.09
C SER A 134 13.63 10.53 20.64
N VAL A 135 14.36 11.38 19.89
CA VAL A 135 14.72 11.11 18.49
C VAL A 135 15.59 9.87 18.39
N ASN A 136 16.63 9.74 19.21
CA ASN A 136 17.49 8.56 19.14
C ASN A 136 16.73 7.30 19.57
N GLY A 137 15.97 7.34 20.66
CA GLY A 137 15.20 6.17 21.11
C GLY A 137 14.23 5.66 20.04
N ILE A 138 13.47 6.56 19.42
CA ILE A 138 12.45 6.18 18.43
C ILE A 138 13.09 5.73 17.11
N MET A 139 14.09 6.46 16.59
CA MET A 139 14.75 6.14 15.32
C MET A 139 15.61 4.87 15.39
N TRP A 140 16.38 4.67 16.47
CA TRP A 140 17.14 3.43 16.65
C TRP A 140 16.23 2.22 16.76
N THR A 141 15.13 2.35 17.52
CA THR A 141 14.12 1.29 17.58
C THR A 141 13.56 1.02 16.18
N CYS A 142 13.24 2.04 15.38
CA CYS A 142 12.76 1.88 14.00
C CYS A 142 13.77 1.10 13.14
N ALA A 143 15.05 1.47 13.21
CA ALA A 143 16.12 0.80 12.48
C ALA A 143 16.28 -0.68 12.91
N THR A 144 16.17 -0.98 14.21
CA THR A 144 16.23 -2.37 14.68
C THR A 144 15.02 -3.19 14.25
N LEU A 145 13.81 -2.62 14.32
CA LEU A 145 12.59 -3.30 13.91
C LEU A 145 12.57 -3.63 12.42
N LEU A 146 13.15 -2.75 11.59
CA LEU A 146 13.32 -2.98 10.16
C LEU A 146 14.02 -4.31 9.88
N LEU A 147 15.08 -4.66 10.62
CA LEU A 147 15.85 -5.89 10.43
C LEU A 147 15.31 -7.07 11.26
N ALA A 148 14.57 -6.81 12.35
CA ALA A 148 14.09 -7.82 13.28
C ALA A 148 12.67 -8.35 12.98
N GLN A 149 11.97 -7.78 11.98
CA GLN A 149 10.57 -8.15 11.66
C GLN A 149 10.39 -9.61 11.17
N CYS A 150 11.46 -10.30 10.77
CA CYS A 150 11.42 -11.70 10.33
C CYS A 150 12.45 -12.57 11.05
N ARG A 151 12.11 -13.84 11.25
CA ARG A 151 13.00 -14.90 11.73
C ARG A 151 13.06 -16.03 10.69
N PRO A 152 14.22 -16.28 10.05
CA PRO A 152 15.47 -15.51 10.10
C PRO A 152 15.36 -14.16 9.36
N THR A 153 16.22 -13.18 9.71
CA THR A 153 16.24 -11.84 9.07
C THR A 153 16.42 -11.90 7.56
N GLU A 154 17.11 -12.92 7.05
CA GLU A 154 17.32 -13.14 5.60
C GLU A 154 16.01 -13.26 4.81
N LYS A 155 14.92 -13.65 5.48
CA LYS A 155 13.59 -13.73 4.89
C LYS A 155 13.04 -12.37 4.43
N LEU A 156 13.59 -11.24 4.90
CA LEU A 156 13.24 -9.90 4.41
C LEU A 156 13.41 -9.74 2.90
N TRP A 157 14.51 -10.29 2.39
CA TRP A 157 14.95 -10.11 1.01
C TRP A 157 15.00 -11.44 0.25
N ASN A 158 14.96 -12.57 0.94
CA ASN A 158 14.84 -13.91 0.36
C ASN A 158 13.53 -14.58 0.81
N PHE A 159 12.45 -14.31 0.09
CA PHE A 159 11.10 -14.78 0.42
C PHE A 159 10.92 -16.30 0.30
N ARG A 160 11.83 -17.01 -0.39
CA ARG A 160 11.79 -18.48 -0.50
C ARG A 160 12.24 -19.17 0.78
N LEU A 161 12.87 -18.44 1.70
CA LEU A 161 13.33 -19.00 2.96
C LEU A 161 12.15 -19.25 3.90
N GLU A 162 12.09 -20.46 4.46
CA GLU A 162 11.13 -20.80 5.50
C GLU A 162 11.39 -19.94 6.75
N GLY A 163 10.32 -19.55 7.45
CA GLY A 163 10.42 -18.67 8.61
C GLY A 163 9.14 -17.89 8.89
N GLU A 164 9.13 -17.14 9.98
CA GLU A 164 7.99 -16.36 10.42
C GLU A 164 8.32 -14.86 10.36
N CYS A 165 7.37 -14.06 9.89
CA CYS A 165 7.48 -12.61 9.89
C CYS A 165 6.29 -12.02 10.63
N TRP A 166 6.51 -10.87 11.26
CA TRP A 166 5.42 -10.09 11.83
C TRP A 166 4.47 -9.60 10.74
N ALA A 167 3.23 -9.34 11.13
CA ALA A 167 2.25 -8.78 10.21
C ALA A 167 2.73 -7.39 9.71
N PRO A 168 2.71 -7.11 8.39
CA PRO A 168 3.31 -5.90 7.81
C PRO A 168 2.81 -4.58 8.40
N HIS A 169 1.54 -4.55 8.85
CA HIS A 169 0.93 -3.37 9.44
C HIS A 169 1.62 -2.92 10.74
N ILE A 170 2.25 -3.83 11.48
CA ILE A 170 2.93 -3.52 12.75
C ILE A 170 4.13 -2.60 12.50
N PHE A 171 4.98 -2.97 11.53
CA PHE A 171 6.14 -2.16 11.15
C PHE A 171 5.71 -0.84 10.49
N VAL A 172 4.69 -0.87 9.62
CA VAL A 172 4.19 0.34 8.94
C VAL A 172 3.65 1.36 9.96
N LEU A 173 2.86 0.92 10.94
CA LEU A 173 2.33 1.83 11.96
C LEU A 173 3.45 2.48 12.76
N TYR A 174 4.46 1.69 13.15
CA TYR A 174 5.61 2.20 13.90
C TYR A 174 6.46 3.16 13.04
N SER A 175 6.72 2.82 11.78
CA SER A 175 7.54 3.66 10.89
C SER A 175 6.87 5.00 10.60
N VAL A 176 5.55 5.02 10.41
CA VAL A 176 4.74 6.25 10.27
C VAL A 176 4.84 7.11 11.54
N PHE A 177 4.60 6.51 12.71
CA PHE A 177 4.74 7.23 13.98
C PHE A 177 6.15 7.82 14.13
N SER A 178 7.17 7.03 13.81
CA SER A 178 8.56 7.44 13.89
C SER A 178 8.87 8.62 12.94
N GLY A 179 8.34 8.57 11.71
CA GLY A 179 8.50 9.64 10.72
C GLY A 179 7.81 10.94 11.13
N ALA A 180 6.58 10.85 11.61
CA ALA A 180 5.82 11.99 12.12
C ALA A 180 6.51 12.63 13.34
N TRP A 181 7.00 11.82 14.28
CA TRP A 181 7.78 12.32 15.42
C TRP A 181 9.06 13.03 14.96
N SER A 182 9.79 12.42 14.03
CA SER A 182 11.02 12.97 13.46
C SER A 182 10.77 14.35 12.84
N ALA A 183 9.71 14.49 12.03
CA ALA A 183 9.31 15.75 11.42
C ALA A 183 8.89 16.81 12.45
N ALA A 184 8.16 16.42 13.50
CA ALA A 184 7.81 17.32 14.59
C ALA A 184 9.07 17.87 15.29
N MET A 185 10.07 17.02 15.52
CA MET A 185 11.33 17.44 16.14
C MET A 185 12.15 18.39 15.25
N ASP A 186 12.05 18.28 13.91
CA ASP A 186 12.68 19.25 13.00
C ASP A 186 12.10 20.65 13.17
N VAL A 187 10.78 20.76 13.30
CA VAL A 187 10.09 22.03 13.54
C VAL A 187 10.47 22.61 14.90
N VAL A 188 10.51 21.78 15.95
CA VAL A 188 10.91 22.19 17.30
C VAL A 188 12.34 22.75 17.29
N ILE A 189 13.28 22.01 16.70
CA ILE A 189 14.69 22.39 16.62
C ILE A 189 14.89 23.65 15.76
N ALA A 190 14.18 23.79 14.65
CA ALA A 190 14.26 24.94 13.75
C ALA A 190 13.74 26.24 14.40
N MET A 191 12.66 26.15 15.18
CA MET A 191 12.08 27.33 15.87
C MET A 191 12.87 27.73 17.13
N PHE A 192 13.60 26.80 17.73
CA PHE A 192 14.28 27.01 19.01
C PHE A 192 15.23 28.23 19.05
N PRO A 193 16.12 28.45 18.07
CA PRO A 193 16.98 29.64 18.05
C PRO A 193 16.22 30.94 17.79
N TRP A 194 15.04 30.90 17.17
CA TRP A 194 14.20 32.09 17.07
C TRP A 194 13.76 32.55 18.47
N VAL A 195 13.29 31.61 19.29
CA VAL A 195 12.93 31.87 20.69
C VAL A 195 14.13 32.40 21.48
N LEU A 196 15.33 31.86 21.26
CA LEU A 196 16.56 32.32 21.92
C LEU A 196 16.98 33.74 21.48
N LEU A 197 16.84 34.07 20.20
CA LEU A 197 17.33 35.34 19.63
C LEU A 197 16.32 36.49 19.71
N LEU A 198 15.03 36.21 19.94
CA LEU A 198 13.98 37.23 20.10
C LEU A 198 14.34 38.33 21.11
N PRO A 199 14.79 38.04 22.35
CA PRO A 199 15.14 39.05 23.34
C PRO A 199 16.52 39.71 23.15
N THR A 200 17.36 39.19 22.25
CA THR A 200 18.75 39.66 22.10
C THR A 200 18.88 40.86 21.14
N ARG A 201 19.68 41.87 21.53
CA ARG A 201 19.98 43.07 20.73
C ARG A 201 21.13 42.84 19.72
N MET A 202 20.95 41.91 18.78
CA MET A 202 21.90 41.69 17.68
C MET A 202 21.56 42.56 16.45
N LYS A 203 22.55 42.78 15.58
CA LYS A 203 22.32 43.46 14.29
C LYS A 203 21.32 42.65 13.47
N LEU A 204 20.32 43.32 12.91
CA LEU A 204 19.21 42.68 12.20
C LEU A 204 19.68 41.71 11.11
N LEU A 205 20.78 42.02 10.40
CA LEU A 205 21.36 41.14 9.38
C LEU A 205 21.93 39.83 9.94
N GLU A 206 22.56 39.84 11.11
CA GLU A 206 23.06 38.63 11.76
C GLU A 206 21.91 37.77 12.27
N LYS A 207 20.87 38.42 12.82
CA LYS A 207 19.63 37.77 13.28
C LYS A 207 18.85 37.12 12.14
N ILE A 208 18.71 37.82 11.01
CA ILE A 208 18.08 37.28 9.80
C ILE A 208 18.92 36.13 9.23
N GLY A 209 20.25 36.27 9.17
CA GLY A 209 21.14 35.22 8.67
C GLY A 209 21.02 33.91 9.45
N ILE A 210 20.99 33.99 10.79
CA ILE A 210 20.76 32.81 11.64
C ILE A 210 19.33 32.28 11.46
N GLY A 211 18.32 33.16 11.39
CA GLY A 211 16.93 32.77 11.19
C GLY A 211 16.67 32.02 9.88
N VAL A 212 17.25 32.48 8.77
CA VAL A 212 17.14 31.82 7.45
C VAL A 212 17.85 30.46 7.46
N ALA A 213 19.06 30.38 8.02
CA ALA A 213 19.80 29.13 8.12
C ALA A 213 19.05 28.05 8.93
N MET A 214 18.30 28.48 9.96
CA MET A 214 17.54 27.60 10.86
C MET A 214 16.19 27.18 10.25
N SER A 215 15.61 28.03 9.39
CA SER A 215 14.32 27.77 8.72
C SER A 215 14.39 26.67 7.65
N LEU A 216 15.59 26.33 7.15
CA LEU A 216 15.82 25.18 6.27
C LEU A 216 15.38 23.84 6.91
N GLY A 217 15.40 23.74 8.24
CA GLY A 217 14.89 22.56 8.95
C GLY A 217 13.38 22.33 8.79
N VAL A 218 12.59 23.41 8.60
CA VAL A 218 11.15 23.30 8.36
C VAL A 218 10.87 22.65 7.00
N PHE A 219 11.67 22.97 5.97
CA PHE A 219 11.56 22.32 4.67
C PHE A 219 11.84 20.82 4.75
N ALA A 220 12.83 20.39 5.55
CA ALA A 220 13.09 18.97 5.81
C ALA A 220 11.92 18.28 6.54
N GLY A 221 11.25 18.97 7.47
CA GLY A 221 10.04 18.47 8.12
C GLY A 221 8.86 18.32 7.15
N ILE A 222 8.70 19.25 6.21
CA ILE A 222 7.66 19.20 5.17
C ILE A 222 7.92 18.03 4.22
N THR A 223 9.15 17.85 3.72
CA THR A 223 9.48 16.70 2.86
C THR A 223 9.26 15.37 3.60
N GLY A 224 9.63 15.28 4.88
CA GLY A 224 9.35 14.12 5.73
C GLY A 224 7.85 13.85 5.94
N THR A 225 7.02 14.89 5.99
CA THR A 225 5.56 14.75 6.10
C THR A 225 4.95 14.29 4.78
N ILE A 226 5.37 14.90 3.66
CA ILE A 226 4.97 14.51 2.32
C ILE A 226 5.30 13.04 2.08
N LYS A 227 6.54 12.64 2.40
CA LYS A 227 6.96 11.23 2.46
C LYS A 227 5.89 10.44 3.22
N THR A 228 5.72 10.68 4.52
CA THR A 228 4.77 9.90 5.35
C THR A 228 3.37 9.74 4.73
N ILE A 229 2.81 10.78 4.10
CA ILE A 229 1.50 10.73 3.43
C ILE A 229 1.51 9.86 2.16
N PHE A 230 2.56 9.94 1.35
CA PHE A 230 2.69 9.13 0.14
C PHE A 230 2.79 7.63 0.46
N LEU A 231 3.40 7.25 1.59
CA LEU A 231 3.49 5.84 2.02
C LEU A 231 2.11 5.17 2.10
N PHE A 232 1.09 5.93 2.51
CA PHE A 232 -0.28 5.44 2.63
C PHE A 232 -1.03 5.30 1.30
N HIS A 233 -0.59 6.05 0.29
CA HIS A 233 -1.29 6.13 -0.99
C HIS A 233 -0.71 5.22 -2.08
N VAL A 234 0.48 4.65 -1.90
CA VAL A 234 1.07 3.78 -2.93
C VAL A 234 0.27 2.47 -3.04
N PRO A 235 -0.38 2.19 -4.19
CA PRO A 235 -1.06 0.92 -4.39
C PRO A 235 -0.04 -0.23 -4.40
N PRO A 236 -0.36 -1.41 -3.83
CA PRO A 236 0.52 -2.59 -3.84
C PRO A 236 0.90 -3.13 -5.24
N LEU A 237 0.43 -2.50 -6.33
CA LEU A 237 0.59 -2.91 -7.72
C LEU A 237 1.46 -1.96 -8.55
N SER A 238 1.95 -0.84 -8.02
CA SER A 238 2.88 0.03 -8.77
C SER A 238 4.27 -0.59 -8.87
N ASP A 239 4.97 -0.45 -10.00
CA ASP A 239 6.37 -0.88 -10.16
C ASP A 239 7.28 -0.13 -9.16
N PHE A 240 7.40 -0.66 -7.93
CA PHE A 240 8.17 -0.03 -6.84
C PHE A 240 9.63 0.21 -7.23
N THR A 241 10.21 -0.66 -8.06
CA THR A 241 11.60 -0.54 -8.52
C THR A 241 11.80 0.60 -9.52
N PHE A 242 10.78 0.93 -10.33
CA PHE A 242 10.82 2.03 -11.30
C PHE A 242 10.31 3.36 -10.71
N ALA A 243 9.20 3.32 -9.97
CA ALA A 243 8.61 4.47 -9.29
C ALA A 243 9.46 4.93 -8.08
N GLY A 244 10.01 3.99 -7.32
CA GLY A 244 10.89 4.27 -6.18
C GLY A 244 12.18 4.98 -6.57
N ALA A 245 12.69 4.76 -7.78
CA ALA A 245 13.87 5.45 -8.31
C ALA A 245 13.59 6.91 -8.72
N CYS A 246 12.34 7.29 -9.00
CA CYS A 246 11.93 8.67 -9.26
C CYS A 246 11.48 9.42 -8.00
N ALA A 247 11.09 8.71 -6.94
CA ALA A 247 10.46 9.26 -5.73
C ALA A 247 11.33 9.09 -4.48
N GLN A 248 12.66 9.08 -4.62
CA GLN A 248 13.54 8.52 -3.59
C GLN A 248 13.78 9.43 -2.37
N GLU A 249 12.73 9.58 -1.57
CA GLU A 249 12.79 9.41 -0.12
C GLU A 249 11.73 8.38 0.29
N GLN A 250 11.79 7.09 -0.09
CA GLN A 250 10.86 6.11 0.51
C GLN A 250 11.15 4.62 0.34
N HIS A 251 10.82 3.89 1.42
CA HIS A 251 11.01 2.45 1.66
C HIS A 251 10.47 1.52 0.55
N PRO A 252 11.16 0.40 0.28
CA PRO A 252 10.65 -0.67 -0.58
C PRO A 252 9.76 -1.64 0.23
N GLN A 253 8.45 -1.63 -0.03
CA GLN A 253 7.61 -2.81 0.19
C GLN A 253 7.38 -3.47 -1.17
N TYR A 254 8.11 -4.56 -1.42
CA TYR A 254 7.86 -5.41 -2.57
C TYR A 254 6.57 -6.22 -2.29
N PRO A 255 5.61 -6.29 -3.21
CA PRO A 255 4.39 -7.05 -3.01
C PRO A 255 4.69 -8.56 -3.06
N GLN A 256 4.03 -9.29 -2.17
CA GLN A 256 4.01 -10.75 -2.22
C GLN A 256 3.30 -11.23 -3.50
N HIS A 257 3.84 -12.32 -4.05
CA HIS A 257 3.35 -13.19 -5.14
C HIS A 257 3.62 -12.74 -6.58
N VAL A 258 4.67 -13.31 -7.19
CA VAL A 258 4.63 -13.81 -8.58
C VAL A 258 5.48 -15.09 -8.64
N LEU A 259 4.82 -16.24 -8.81
CA LEU A 259 5.49 -17.49 -9.21
C LEU A 259 5.75 -17.44 -10.72
N THR A 260 6.94 -17.92 -11.08
CA THR A 260 7.48 -18.05 -12.43
C THR A 260 6.74 -19.07 -13.29
N GLY A 261 6.45 -18.70 -14.54
CA GLY A 261 6.15 -19.60 -15.66
C GLY A 261 6.61 -18.97 -16.98
N PRO A 262 7.01 -19.74 -18.01
CA PRO A 262 7.73 -19.21 -19.16
C PRO A 262 6.83 -18.60 -20.24
N SER A 263 7.34 -17.52 -20.87
CA SER A 263 7.13 -17.16 -22.28
C SER A 263 5.72 -16.73 -22.76
N ARG A 264 5.48 -15.41 -22.83
CA ARG A 264 5.33 -14.59 -24.06
C ARG A 264 4.74 -13.23 -23.68
N ALA A 265 5.23 -12.17 -24.31
CA ALA A 265 4.85 -10.79 -24.05
C ALA A 265 3.31 -10.58 -24.16
N ALA A 266 2.67 -10.26 -23.04
CA ALA A 266 1.30 -9.75 -22.99
C ALA A 266 1.29 -8.39 -22.26
N GLU A 267 0.56 -7.42 -22.81
CA GLU A 267 0.48 -6.01 -22.40
C GLU A 267 0.10 -5.79 -20.91
N PRO A 268 0.41 -4.62 -20.30
CA PRO A 268 0.17 -4.33 -18.87
C PRO A 268 -1.28 -4.50 -18.39
N SER A 269 -2.25 -4.42 -19.31
CA SER A 269 -3.68 -4.67 -19.06
C SER A 269 -4.00 -6.16 -18.87
N ALA A 270 -3.35 -7.05 -19.62
CA ALA A 270 -3.50 -8.50 -19.45
C ALA A 270 -2.93 -8.99 -18.10
N LYS A 271 -1.86 -8.33 -17.62
CA LYS A 271 -1.21 -8.66 -16.35
C LYS A 271 -2.09 -8.38 -15.13
N ALA A 272 -2.91 -7.32 -15.16
CA ALA A 272 -3.82 -7.01 -14.05
C ALA A 272 -4.95 -8.04 -13.93
N ALA A 273 -5.56 -8.42 -15.06
CA ALA A 273 -6.57 -9.47 -15.12
C ALA A 273 -6.01 -10.82 -14.66
N GLU A 274 -4.78 -11.14 -15.06
CA GLU A 274 -4.09 -12.35 -14.63
C GLU A 274 -3.83 -12.37 -13.12
N VAL A 275 -3.37 -11.26 -12.52
CA VAL A 275 -3.17 -11.17 -11.07
C VAL A 275 -4.46 -11.38 -10.30
N ILE A 276 -5.58 -10.76 -10.72
CA ILE A 276 -6.88 -10.95 -10.07
C ILE A 276 -7.29 -12.42 -10.17
N ARG A 277 -7.23 -13.00 -11.37
CA ARG A 277 -7.58 -14.39 -11.63
C ARG A 277 -6.75 -15.37 -10.80
N GLU A 278 -5.42 -15.18 -10.73
CA GLU A 278 -4.54 -16.02 -9.93
C GLU A 278 -4.84 -15.91 -8.43
N ARG A 279 -5.18 -14.71 -7.92
CA ARG A 279 -5.60 -14.54 -6.52
C ARG A 279 -6.91 -15.26 -6.22
N LEU A 280 -7.87 -15.23 -7.13
CA LEU A 280 -9.13 -15.96 -7.00
C LEU A 280 -8.90 -17.48 -7.00
N LYS A 281 -7.96 -17.98 -7.82
CA LYS A 281 -7.56 -19.40 -7.83
C LYS A 281 -6.84 -19.81 -6.55
N LEU A 282 -5.87 -19.01 -6.10
CA LEU A 282 -5.13 -19.27 -4.85
C LEU A 282 -6.03 -19.28 -3.61
N ALA A 283 -7.08 -18.46 -3.61
CA ALA A 283 -8.08 -18.43 -2.54
C ALA A 283 -9.18 -19.48 -2.70
N GLU A 284 -9.06 -20.39 -3.69
CA GLU A 284 -10.05 -21.42 -4.03
C GLU A 284 -11.45 -20.83 -4.28
N ILE A 285 -11.55 -19.58 -4.75
CA ILE A 285 -12.81 -18.97 -5.19
C ILE A 285 -13.13 -19.48 -6.59
N ILE A 286 -12.10 -19.63 -7.43
CA ILE A 286 -12.16 -20.42 -8.64
C ILE A 286 -11.56 -21.79 -8.30
N PRO A 287 -12.30 -22.92 -8.41
CA PRO A 287 -13.62 -23.07 -9.05
C PRO A 287 -14.84 -23.06 -8.09
N THR A 288 -14.65 -22.85 -6.79
CA THR A 288 -15.69 -23.10 -5.76
C THR A 288 -16.93 -22.23 -5.93
N VAL A 289 -16.76 -20.92 -6.18
CA VAL A 289 -17.82 -19.92 -6.29
C VAL A 289 -18.06 -19.51 -7.74
N LEU A 290 -17.00 -19.42 -8.54
CA LEU A 290 -17.06 -18.99 -9.93
C LEU A 290 -16.29 -19.95 -10.82
N ASP A 291 -16.77 -20.10 -12.05
CA ASP A 291 -15.99 -20.72 -13.12
C ASP A 291 -14.81 -19.84 -13.50
N ASP A 292 -13.79 -20.46 -14.10
CA ASP A 292 -12.59 -19.75 -14.52
C ASP A 292 -12.93 -18.74 -15.64
N PHE A 293 -12.70 -17.45 -15.37
CA PHE A 293 -12.95 -16.36 -16.31
C PHE A 293 -11.78 -15.37 -16.32
N VAL A 294 -11.75 -14.51 -17.34
CA VAL A 294 -10.74 -13.44 -17.44
C VAL A 294 -11.39 -12.12 -17.02
N PRO A 295 -10.99 -11.50 -15.88
CA PRO A 295 -11.57 -10.25 -15.41
C PRO A 295 -11.33 -9.10 -16.39
N SER A 296 -12.41 -8.44 -16.81
CA SER A 296 -12.36 -7.26 -17.68
C SER A 296 -12.47 -5.94 -16.93
N LEU A 297 -13.04 -5.96 -15.73
CA LEU A 297 -13.16 -4.81 -14.84
C LEU A 297 -12.49 -5.10 -13.49
N GLY A 298 -11.79 -4.09 -12.97
CA GLY A 298 -11.30 -4.08 -11.60
C GLY A 298 -12.40 -3.59 -10.66
N LEU A 299 -12.70 -4.41 -9.64
CA LEU A 299 -13.76 -4.14 -8.65
C LEU A 299 -13.16 -3.58 -7.36
N HIS A 300 -13.44 -2.32 -7.06
CA HIS A 300 -13.08 -1.68 -5.80
C HIS A 300 -14.28 -1.62 -4.87
N VAL A 301 -14.06 -2.07 -3.63
CA VAL A 301 -15.06 -2.09 -2.56
C VAL A 301 -14.46 -1.35 -1.37
N THR A 302 -15.12 -0.27 -0.93
CA THR A 302 -14.62 0.62 0.14
C THR A 302 -15.71 0.92 1.15
N TRP A 303 -15.44 0.67 2.43
CA TRP A 303 -16.32 1.06 3.56
C TRP A 303 -15.88 2.38 4.18
N SER A 304 -14.57 2.62 4.25
CA SER A 304 -13.99 3.89 4.66
C SER A 304 -12.61 4.08 4.01
N PHE A 305 -11.93 5.19 4.29
CA PHE A 305 -10.56 5.44 3.85
C PHE A 305 -9.60 4.29 4.20
N TRP A 306 -9.81 3.62 5.35
CA TRP A 306 -8.92 2.56 5.85
C TRP A 306 -9.41 1.15 5.53
N GLU A 307 -10.73 0.95 5.41
CA GLU A 307 -11.34 -0.37 5.21
C GLU A 307 -11.77 -0.55 3.75
N ARG A 308 -10.93 -1.26 3.00
CA ARG A 308 -11.13 -1.55 1.58
C ARG A 308 -10.75 -2.99 1.21
N ALA A 309 -11.38 -3.55 0.19
CA ALA A 309 -11.09 -4.90 -0.29
C ALA A 309 -9.83 -4.92 -1.20
N LEU A 310 -8.88 -5.79 -0.85
CA LEU A 310 -7.57 -5.94 -1.49
C LEU A 310 -7.27 -7.40 -1.84
N LEU A 311 -8.21 -8.09 -2.51
CA LEU A 311 -8.05 -9.46 -3.01
C LEU A 311 -7.54 -10.44 -1.93
N GLY A 312 -8.21 -10.45 -0.78
CA GLY A 312 -7.94 -11.38 0.31
C GLY A 312 -7.27 -10.78 1.54
N ASN A 313 -7.39 -9.48 1.78
CA ASN A 313 -7.07 -8.91 3.10
C ASN A 313 -8.16 -9.25 4.13
N THR A 314 -7.79 -9.26 5.41
CA THR A 314 -8.73 -9.47 6.51
C THR A 314 -9.24 -8.14 7.05
N LEU A 315 -10.57 -8.01 7.19
CA LEU A 315 -11.21 -6.85 7.77
C LEU A 315 -12.05 -7.25 9.01
N PRO A 316 -12.09 -6.41 10.06
CA PRO A 316 -12.89 -6.68 11.24
C PRO A 316 -14.40 -6.51 10.96
N PRO A 317 -15.26 -7.47 11.33
CA PRO A 317 -16.71 -7.42 11.06
C PRO A 317 -17.41 -6.13 11.53
N GLU A 318 -16.95 -5.56 12.64
CA GLU A 318 -17.48 -4.30 13.21
C GLU A 318 -17.36 -3.10 12.26
N LYS A 319 -16.42 -3.13 11.31
CA LYS A 319 -16.20 -2.07 10.34
C LYS A 319 -16.94 -2.30 9.01
N LEU A 320 -17.66 -3.41 8.90
CA LEU A 320 -18.36 -3.84 7.69
C LEU A 320 -19.88 -3.80 7.86
N GLN A 321 -20.38 -3.07 8.87
CA GLN A 321 -21.81 -3.03 9.19
C GLN A 321 -22.63 -2.26 8.16
N ASP A 322 -22.05 -1.19 7.63
CA ASP A 322 -22.66 -0.36 6.59
C ASP A 322 -22.33 -0.88 5.18
N GLU A 323 -23.17 -0.51 4.22
CA GLU A 323 -22.99 -0.86 2.82
C GLU A 323 -21.73 -0.20 2.23
N PRO A 324 -20.89 -0.93 1.47
CA PRO A 324 -19.69 -0.34 0.87
C PRO A 324 -20.02 0.47 -0.39
N THR A 325 -19.17 1.47 -0.66
CA THR A 325 -19.13 2.11 -1.97
C THR A 325 -18.43 1.19 -2.98
N ILE A 326 -19.06 1.01 -4.15
CA ILE A 326 -18.55 0.18 -5.24
C ILE A 326 -18.06 1.05 -6.39
N ALA A 327 -16.81 0.86 -6.80
CA ALA A 327 -16.24 1.51 -7.97
C ALA A 327 -15.68 0.47 -8.95
N LEU A 328 -15.94 0.68 -10.24
CA LEU A 328 -15.50 -0.19 -11.32
C LEU A 328 -14.59 0.60 -12.25
N HIS A 329 -13.48 -0.01 -12.66
CA HIS A 329 -12.59 0.56 -13.67
C HIS A 329 -12.17 -0.50 -14.68
N ASP A 330 -11.87 -0.06 -15.89
CA ASP A 330 -11.45 -0.96 -16.97
C ASP A 330 -10.00 -1.42 -16.74
N ILE A 331 -9.79 -2.74 -16.80
CA ILE A 331 -8.47 -3.37 -16.71
C ILE A 331 -8.08 -4.10 -17.99
N LEU A 332 -9.02 -4.35 -18.93
CA LEU A 332 -8.80 -5.06 -20.21
C LEU A 332 -8.88 -4.17 -21.46
N ALA A 333 -9.08 -2.86 -21.32
CA ALA A 333 -9.26 -1.88 -22.40
C ALA A 333 -8.22 -1.89 -23.54
N ALA A 334 -7.07 -2.55 -23.39
CA ALA A 334 -6.08 -2.66 -24.46
C ALA A 334 -6.32 -3.85 -25.41
N ALA A 335 -7.05 -4.90 -25.01
CA ALA A 335 -6.89 -6.22 -25.63
C ALA A 335 -8.14 -6.90 -26.22
N SER A 336 -9.35 -6.32 -26.19
CA SER A 336 -10.51 -7.00 -26.82
C SER A 336 -11.49 -6.10 -27.59
N PRO A 337 -11.66 -6.29 -28.92
CA PRO A 337 -12.63 -5.54 -29.72
C PRO A 337 -14.09 -5.89 -29.39
N ALA A 338 -14.37 -7.01 -28.72
CA ALA A 338 -15.72 -7.37 -28.27
C ALA A 338 -16.26 -6.41 -27.17
N LEU A 339 -15.37 -5.82 -26.36
CA LEU A 339 -15.74 -4.89 -25.28
C LEU A 339 -15.74 -3.42 -25.72
N LYS A 340 -15.39 -3.11 -26.98
CA LYS A 340 -15.50 -1.74 -27.52
C LYS A 340 -16.95 -1.29 -27.68
N ASN A 341 -17.89 -2.24 -27.70
CA ASN A 341 -19.33 -1.97 -27.80
C ASN A 341 -20.04 -1.96 -26.43
N ALA A 342 -19.38 -2.35 -25.34
CA ALA A 342 -19.88 -2.18 -23.96
C ALA A 342 -19.66 -0.73 -23.44
N ARG A 343 -19.40 0.19 -24.36
CA ARG A 343 -19.17 1.62 -24.15
C ARG A 343 -20.46 2.43 -24.20
N ALA A 344 -21.59 1.80 -23.88
CA ALA A 344 -22.84 2.52 -23.72
C ALA A 344 -22.87 3.09 -22.31
N ALA A 345 -22.92 4.42 -22.20
CA ALA A 345 -23.64 5.02 -21.10
C ALA A 345 -24.99 4.27 -21.00
N ASN A 346 -25.31 3.72 -19.82
CA ASN A 346 -26.52 2.92 -19.51
C ASN A 346 -26.39 1.38 -19.54
N VAL A 347 -25.20 0.79 -19.38
CA VAL A 347 -25.13 -0.64 -19.00
C VAL A 347 -25.46 -0.79 -17.51
N THR A 348 -26.39 -1.69 -17.19
CA THR A 348 -26.71 -2.07 -15.81
C THR A 348 -25.71 -3.12 -15.32
N TYR A 349 -25.00 -2.82 -14.24
CA TYR A 349 -24.10 -3.74 -13.56
C TYR A 349 -24.83 -4.39 -12.39
N VAL A 350 -24.56 -5.67 -12.16
CA VAL A 350 -25.10 -6.42 -11.02
C VAL A 350 -23.95 -6.81 -10.10
N ILE A 351 -24.03 -6.43 -8.83
CA ILE A 351 -23.06 -6.77 -7.80
C ILE A 351 -23.68 -7.79 -6.87
N THR A 352 -22.91 -8.83 -6.55
CA THR A 352 -23.28 -9.84 -5.56
C THR A 352 -22.22 -9.95 -4.48
N LEU A 353 -22.64 -10.30 -3.26
CA LEU A 353 -21.77 -10.69 -2.16
C LEU A 353 -22.18 -12.06 -1.66
N THR A 354 -21.24 -13.01 -1.65
CA THR A 354 -21.49 -14.41 -1.27
C THR A 354 -20.42 -14.91 -0.29
N ASP A 355 -20.80 -15.81 0.61
CA ASP A 355 -19.93 -16.48 1.58
C ASP A 355 -19.96 -18.01 1.33
N PRO A 356 -18.89 -18.60 0.75
CA PRO A 356 -18.79 -20.03 0.52
C PRO A 356 -18.37 -20.84 1.75
N ASP A 357 -18.07 -20.19 2.87
CA ASP A 357 -17.54 -20.81 4.08
C ASP A 357 -18.59 -20.88 5.20
N ALA A 358 -19.86 -20.58 4.94
CA ALA A 358 -20.90 -20.63 5.95
C ALA A 358 -21.39 -22.07 6.24
N PRO A 359 -21.59 -22.49 7.52
CA PRO A 359 -21.28 -21.78 8.76
C PRO A 359 -19.81 -21.82 9.17
N SER A 360 -19.00 -22.76 8.65
CA SER A 360 -17.54 -22.78 8.79
C SER A 360 -16.89 -23.33 7.52
N ARG A 361 -15.61 -23.01 7.29
CA ARG A 361 -14.88 -23.51 6.11
C ARG A 361 -14.68 -25.03 6.13
N ASP A 362 -14.52 -25.61 7.32
CA ASP A 362 -14.30 -27.06 7.48
C ASP A 362 -15.61 -27.85 7.27
N GLU A 363 -16.75 -27.27 7.67
CA GLU A 363 -18.09 -27.84 7.50
C GLU A 363 -19.05 -26.79 6.87
N PRO A 364 -18.98 -26.57 5.55
CA PRO A 364 -19.71 -25.49 4.85
C PRO A 364 -21.17 -25.88 4.52
N GLU A 365 -21.96 -26.25 5.54
CA GLU A 365 -23.35 -26.70 5.41
C GLU A 365 -24.30 -25.66 4.77
N TRP A 366 -24.02 -24.36 4.87
CA TRP A 366 -24.87 -23.29 4.33
C TRP A 366 -24.28 -22.64 3.08
N SER A 367 -23.17 -23.21 2.57
CA SER A 367 -22.47 -22.71 1.40
C SER A 367 -23.28 -22.94 0.12
N GLU A 368 -23.52 -21.93 -0.71
CA GLU A 368 -23.10 -20.52 -0.56
C GLU A 368 -24.15 -19.66 0.19
N PHE A 369 -23.72 -18.75 1.06
CA PHE A 369 -24.62 -17.82 1.75
C PHE A 369 -24.68 -16.45 1.05
N CYS A 370 -25.87 -16.04 0.60
CA CYS A 370 -26.11 -14.78 -0.10
C CYS A 370 -26.22 -13.59 0.88
N HIS A 371 -25.25 -12.67 0.80
CA HIS A 371 -25.17 -11.47 1.63
C HIS A 371 -25.78 -10.24 0.96
N TRP A 372 -25.62 -10.09 -0.35
CA TRP A 372 -26.08 -8.90 -1.05
C TRP A 372 -26.27 -9.17 -2.55
N VAL A 373 -27.31 -8.59 -3.14
CA VAL A 373 -27.53 -8.55 -4.59
C VAL A 373 -28.13 -7.19 -4.92
N ALA A 374 -27.38 -6.38 -5.66
CA ALA A 374 -27.81 -5.06 -6.10
C ALA A 374 -27.49 -4.86 -7.57
N SER A 375 -28.34 -4.09 -8.26
CA SER A 375 -28.10 -3.66 -9.64
C SER A 375 -28.01 -2.14 -9.71
N GLY A 376 -27.16 -1.59 -10.57
CA GLY A 376 -27.01 -0.14 -10.68
C GLY A 376 -26.31 0.27 -11.97
N VAL A 377 -26.13 1.58 -12.12
CA VAL A 377 -25.47 2.17 -13.29
C VAL A 377 -24.23 2.96 -12.85
N LEU A 378 -23.18 2.90 -13.67
CA LEU A 378 -21.97 3.67 -13.41
C LEU A 378 -22.23 5.15 -13.69
N LYS A 379 -22.01 5.99 -12.67
CA LYS A 379 -21.99 7.44 -12.81
C LYS A 379 -20.55 7.95 -12.73
N PRO A 380 -20.22 9.04 -13.44
CA PRO A 380 -18.97 9.75 -13.22
C PRO A 380 -18.91 10.14 -11.73
N GLY A 381 -17.87 9.70 -11.01
CA GLY A 381 -17.72 10.00 -9.59
C GLY A 381 -17.67 11.50 -9.35
N LEU A 382 -18.30 11.97 -8.27
CA LEU A 382 -18.12 13.33 -7.75
C LEU A 382 -16.65 13.48 -7.36
N CYS A 383 -15.87 14.14 -8.21
CA CYS A 383 -14.47 14.44 -7.91
C CYS A 383 -14.45 15.40 -6.70
N ASP A 384 -13.92 14.98 -5.55
CA ASP A 384 -13.59 15.92 -4.48
C ASP A 384 -12.39 16.76 -4.97
N PRO A 385 -12.53 18.08 -5.16
CA PRO A 385 -11.43 18.92 -5.62
C PRO A 385 -10.22 18.95 -4.66
N LYS A 386 -10.30 18.31 -3.49
CA LYS A 386 -9.22 18.22 -2.50
C LYS A 386 -8.41 16.92 -2.53
N GLU A 387 -8.79 15.91 -3.32
CA GLU A 387 -8.02 14.66 -3.44
C GLU A 387 -7.45 14.44 -4.85
N PRO A 388 -6.16 14.08 -5.00
CA PRO A 388 -5.50 13.94 -6.30
C PRO A 388 -5.73 12.58 -6.99
N ALA A 389 -6.76 11.82 -6.63
CA ALA A 389 -7.04 10.52 -7.24
C ALA A 389 -7.71 10.66 -8.63
N PRO A 390 -7.39 9.80 -9.62
CA PRO A 390 -8.12 9.79 -10.89
C PRO A 390 -9.60 9.49 -10.63
N CYS A 391 -10.53 10.27 -11.19
CA CYS A 391 -11.96 10.10 -10.94
C CYS A 391 -12.43 8.72 -11.44
N VAL A 392 -12.63 7.77 -10.52
CA VAL A 392 -13.10 6.42 -10.84
C VAL A 392 -14.63 6.43 -10.90
N PRO A 393 -15.28 5.83 -11.91
CA PRO A 393 -16.73 5.67 -11.95
C PRO A 393 -17.25 4.88 -10.75
N VAL A 394 -18.28 5.42 -10.10
CA VAL A 394 -18.93 4.81 -8.92
C VAL A 394 -20.27 4.27 -9.34
N LEU A 395 -20.64 3.09 -8.82
CA LEU A 395 -21.95 2.52 -9.02
C LEU A 395 -22.99 3.29 -8.21
N ALA A 396 -24.03 3.77 -8.88
CA ALA A 396 -25.07 4.59 -8.27
C ALA A 396 -26.47 4.11 -8.71
N ASP A 397 -27.49 4.67 -8.06
CA ASP A 397 -28.91 4.31 -8.24
C ASP A 397 -29.15 2.81 -8.05
N LEU A 398 -28.67 2.28 -6.92
CA LEU A 398 -28.73 0.86 -6.61
C LEU A 398 -30.17 0.40 -6.37
N ASP A 399 -30.61 -0.60 -7.14
CA ASP A 399 -31.84 -1.37 -6.95
C ASP A 399 -31.46 -2.70 -6.29
N GLU A 400 -31.74 -2.82 -4.99
CA GLU A 400 -31.39 -3.99 -4.17
C GLU A 400 -32.42 -5.11 -4.33
N VAL A 401 -32.01 -6.23 -4.93
CA VAL A 401 -32.81 -7.46 -5.01
C VAL A 401 -32.75 -8.21 -3.68
N VAL A 402 -31.56 -8.25 -3.07
CA VAL A 402 -31.32 -8.80 -1.74
C VAL A 402 -30.57 -7.73 -0.93
N PRO A 403 -31.17 -7.17 0.13
CA PRO A 403 -30.56 -6.10 0.92
C PRO A 403 -29.21 -6.49 1.50
N TYR A 404 -28.32 -5.52 1.68
CA TYR A 404 -27.00 -5.78 2.27
C TYR A 404 -27.13 -6.42 3.65
N LYS A 405 -26.47 -7.57 3.84
CA LYS A 405 -26.27 -8.19 5.15
C LYS A 405 -24.77 -8.18 5.47
N PRO A 406 -24.35 -7.56 6.58
CA PRO A 406 -22.93 -7.40 6.87
C PRO A 406 -22.24 -8.76 7.14
N PRO A 407 -20.95 -8.89 6.78
CA PRO A 407 -20.09 -9.98 7.21
C PRO A 407 -20.11 -10.16 8.73
N GLY A 408 -20.24 -11.41 9.19
CA GLY A 408 -20.42 -11.72 10.60
C GLY A 408 -20.25 -13.20 10.89
N PRO A 409 -19.04 -13.76 10.73
CA PRO A 409 -18.81 -15.17 10.96
C PRO A 409 -19.11 -15.55 12.42
N PRO A 410 -19.69 -16.73 12.69
CA PRO A 410 -19.94 -17.18 14.05
C PRO A 410 -18.65 -17.33 14.87
N ALA A 411 -18.75 -17.32 16.20
CA ALA A 411 -17.59 -17.54 17.05
C ALA A 411 -17.07 -18.98 16.89
N GLY A 412 -15.75 -19.15 16.78
CA GLY A 412 -15.10 -20.45 16.65
C GLY A 412 -15.07 -21.08 15.24
N THR A 413 -15.61 -20.44 14.19
CA THR A 413 -15.77 -21.06 12.86
C THR A 413 -14.64 -20.79 11.85
N GLY A 414 -13.56 -20.14 12.28
CA GLY A 414 -12.47 -19.78 11.38
C GLY A 414 -12.72 -18.45 10.64
N SER A 415 -11.86 -18.16 9.67
CA SER A 415 -12.03 -16.98 8.82
C SER A 415 -12.90 -17.35 7.63
N HIS A 416 -13.88 -16.52 7.31
CA HIS A 416 -14.77 -16.72 6.16
C HIS A 416 -14.35 -15.81 5.00
N ARG A 417 -14.51 -16.31 3.78
CA ARG A 417 -14.34 -15.56 2.53
C ARG A 417 -15.64 -14.82 2.21
N TYR A 418 -15.54 -13.54 1.95
CA TYR A 418 -16.64 -12.73 1.46
C TYR A 418 -16.29 -12.27 0.04
N VAL A 419 -16.94 -12.88 -0.94
CA VAL A 419 -16.62 -12.73 -2.36
C VAL A 419 -17.60 -11.76 -3.00
N PHE A 420 -17.08 -10.66 -3.52
CA PHE A 420 -17.80 -9.72 -4.36
C PHE A 420 -17.61 -10.09 -5.83
N VAL A 421 -18.72 -10.17 -6.57
CA VAL A 421 -18.69 -10.45 -8.00
C VAL A 421 -19.51 -9.41 -8.74
N ALA A 422 -18.91 -8.83 -9.78
CA ALA A 422 -19.55 -7.91 -10.70
C ALA A 422 -19.93 -8.66 -11.99
N PHE A 423 -21.19 -8.50 -12.38
CA PHE A 423 -21.79 -9.12 -13.55
C PHE A 423 -22.36 -8.07 -14.50
N VAL A 424 -22.44 -8.47 -15.78
CA VAL A 424 -23.18 -7.76 -16.83
C VAL A 424 -24.12 -8.73 -17.56
N PRO A 425 -25.15 -8.25 -18.27
CA PRO A 425 -26.00 -9.11 -19.10
C PRO A 425 -25.18 -9.80 -20.18
N SER A 426 -25.25 -11.14 -20.24
CA SER A 426 -24.53 -11.95 -21.24
C SER A 426 -24.92 -11.59 -22.67
N ASN A 427 -26.16 -11.16 -22.87
CA ASN A 427 -26.70 -10.76 -24.17
C ASN A 427 -26.36 -9.29 -24.53
N GLY A 428 -25.67 -8.56 -23.64
CA GLY A 428 -25.27 -7.17 -23.87
C GLY A 428 -26.43 -6.17 -23.90
N THR A 429 -27.60 -6.52 -23.38
CA THR A 429 -28.74 -5.59 -23.30
C THR A 429 -28.46 -4.43 -22.33
N THR A 430 -28.97 -3.26 -22.68
CA THR A 430 -28.99 -2.06 -21.82
C THR A 430 -30.36 -1.84 -21.18
N ASP A 431 -31.34 -2.70 -21.48
CA ASP A 431 -32.68 -2.62 -20.89
C ASP A 431 -32.63 -2.94 -19.39
N ARG A 432 -33.66 -2.50 -18.65
CA ARG A 432 -33.76 -2.81 -17.22
C ARG A 432 -33.80 -4.33 -17.02
N LEU A 433 -32.90 -4.83 -16.17
CA LEU A 433 -32.85 -6.24 -15.83
C LEU A 433 -33.98 -6.61 -14.87
N HIS A 434 -34.69 -7.68 -15.18
CA HIS A 434 -35.67 -8.29 -14.28
C HIS A 434 -35.01 -9.45 -13.54
N LEU A 435 -34.25 -9.12 -12.50
CA LEU A 435 -33.51 -10.10 -11.70
C LEU A 435 -34.47 -10.90 -10.80
N SER A 436 -34.30 -12.22 -10.78
CA SER A 436 -35.00 -13.11 -9.86
C SER A 436 -34.45 -12.96 -8.44
N LYS A 437 -35.32 -12.87 -7.45
CA LYS A 437 -34.90 -12.85 -6.04
C LYS A 437 -34.65 -14.29 -5.56
N PRO A 438 -33.47 -14.61 -5.01
CA PRO A 438 -33.22 -15.89 -4.35
C PRO A 438 -34.27 -16.19 -3.28
N ALA A 439 -34.76 -17.43 -3.21
CA ALA A 439 -35.81 -17.83 -2.27
C ALA A 439 -35.35 -17.70 -0.80
N ALA A 440 -34.09 -18.04 -0.54
CA ALA A 440 -33.45 -17.89 0.75
C ALA A 440 -31.99 -17.45 0.60
N ARG A 441 -31.40 -16.92 1.68
CA ARG A 441 -29.97 -16.56 1.69
C ARG A 441 -29.06 -17.78 1.79
N LYS A 442 -29.45 -18.78 2.57
CA LYS A 442 -28.70 -20.04 2.69
C LYS A 442 -28.76 -20.79 1.36
N ARG A 443 -27.61 -21.22 0.84
CA ARG A 443 -27.49 -21.94 -0.45
C ARG A 443 -28.20 -21.23 -1.61
N TRP A 444 -28.33 -19.91 -1.54
CA TRP A 444 -29.11 -19.11 -2.49
C TRP A 444 -30.57 -19.60 -2.73
N GLY A 445 -31.12 -20.41 -1.83
CA GLY A 445 -32.48 -20.97 -1.93
C GLY A 445 -32.62 -22.23 -2.80
N TYR A 446 -31.53 -22.86 -3.25
CA TYR A 446 -31.60 -24.02 -4.14
C TYR A 446 -32.06 -25.33 -3.46
N ASP A 447 -32.07 -25.39 -2.13
CA ASP A 447 -32.53 -26.58 -1.37
C ASP A 447 -34.07 -26.70 -1.30
N GLU A 448 -34.82 -25.61 -1.51
CA GLU A 448 -36.27 -25.60 -1.27
C GLU A 448 -37.11 -26.24 -2.39
N THR A 449 -36.50 -26.79 -3.45
CA THR A 449 -37.23 -27.41 -4.56
C THR A 449 -37.55 -28.90 -4.37
N TRP A 450 -37.25 -29.51 -3.22
CA TRP A 450 -37.68 -30.89 -2.93
C TRP A 450 -39.04 -30.94 -2.20
N CYS A 451 -40.10 -30.53 -2.89
CA CYS A 451 -41.48 -30.88 -2.55
C CYS A 451 -42.12 -31.60 -3.74
N GLY A 452 -41.69 -32.84 -3.97
CA GLY A 452 -42.27 -33.70 -5.01
C GLY A 452 -41.59 -35.06 -5.04
N GLY A 453 -42.25 -36.07 -4.49
CA GLY A 453 -41.72 -37.43 -4.35
C GLY A 453 -41.27 -38.05 -5.68
N GLY A 454 -40.04 -38.54 -5.70
CA GLY A 454 -39.46 -39.29 -6.80
C GLY A 454 -38.03 -39.66 -6.46
N ALA A 455 -37.82 -40.90 -6.01
CA ALA A 455 -36.50 -41.45 -5.74
C ALA A 455 -35.70 -41.58 -7.03
N HIS A 456 -34.73 -40.70 -7.25
CA HIS A 456 -33.71 -40.87 -8.27
C HIS A 456 -32.32 -40.65 -7.69
N GLN A 457 -31.56 -41.75 -7.68
CA GLN A 457 -30.11 -41.91 -7.69
C GLN A 457 -29.28 -40.75 -7.08
N HIS A 458 -28.74 -40.99 -5.88
CA HIS A 458 -27.63 -40.22 -5.32
C HIS A 458 -26.47 -40.17 -6.31
N ASN A 459 -26.28 -39.03 -6.96
CA ASN A 459 -25.06 -38.69 -7.68
C ASN A 459 -24.20 -37.84 -6.74
N HIS A 460 -22.94 -38.23 -6.55
CA HIS A 460 -22.02 -37.72 -5.55
C HIS A 460 -21.50 -36.28 -5.78
N ASP A 461 -22.07 -35.54 -6.74
CA ASP A 461 -21.66 -34.17 -7.08
C ASP A 461 -22.60 -33.15 -6.43
N HIS A 462 -22.62 -33.08 -5.10
CA HIS A 462 -23.23 -31.96 -4.35
C HIS A 462 -22.35 -30.70 -4.41
N HIS A 463 -21.77 -30.40 -5.58
CA HIS A 463 -21.06 -29.15 -5.78
C HIS A 463 -22.05 -27.99 -5.66
N THR A 464 -21.71 -27.06 -4.77
CA THR A 464 -22.51 -25.98 -4.20
C THR A 464 -23.15 -25.10 -5.28
N LYS A 465 -24.48 -25.12 -5.37
CA LYS A 465 -25.24 -24.12 -6.15
C LYS A 465 -25.28 -22.81 -5.38
N GLY A 466 -24.99 -21.70 -6.06
CA GLY A 466 -24.82 -20.39 -5.43
C GLY A 466 -24.85 -19.24 -6.43
N ALA A 467 -23.89 -18.33 -6.30
CA ALA A 467 -23.84 -17.11 -7.12
C ALA A 467 -23.71 -17.40 -8.62
N ARG A 468 -22.97 -18.45 -9.00
CA ARG A 468 -22.76 -18.86 -10.39
C ARG A 468 -24.07 -19.32 -11.05
N GLU A 469 -24.79 -20.23 -10.43
CA GLU A 469 -26.03 -20.81 -10.98
C GLU A 469 -27.11 -19.72 -11.08
N TRP A 470 -27.22 -18.87 -10.06
CA TRP A 470 -28.15 -17.76 -10.09
C TRP A 470 -27.79 -16.76 -11.20
N ALA A 471 -26.51 -16.46 -11.40
CA ALA A 471 -26.07 -15.61 -12.51
C ALA A 471 -26.43 -16.21 -13.88
N ALA A 472 -26.24 -17.52 -14.05
CA ALA A 472 -26.61 -18.21 -15.29
C ALA A 472 -28.13 -18.17 -15.57
N GLU A 473 -28.96 -18.38 -14.55
CA GLU A 473 -30.43 -18.30 -14.65
C GLU A 473 -30.93 -16.90 -15.03
N ASN A 474 -30.20 -15.85 -14.62
CA ASN A 474 -30.51 -14.46 -14.95
C ASN A 474 -29.78 -13.95 -16.22
N GLY A 475 -29.08 -14.83 -16.95
CA GLY A 475 -28.36 -14.46 -18.17
C GLY A 475 -27.25 -13.45 -17.92
N LEU A 476 -26.46 -13.66 -16.87
CA LEU A 476 -25.39 -12.77 -16.43
C LEU A 476 -24.01 -13.40 -16.68
N ALA A 477 -23.03 -12.57 -17.01
CA ALA A 477 -21.63 -12.96 -17.21
C ALA A 477 -20.72 -12.19 -16.24
N ALA A 478 -19.81 -12.91 -15.57
CA ALA A 478 -18.87 -12.32 -14.61
C ALA A 478 -17.82 -11.48 -15.35
N VAL A 479 -17.63 -10.23 -14.90
CA VAL A 479 -16.67 -9.28 -15.50
C VAL A 479 -15.60 -8.82 -14.52
N GLY A 480 -15.80 -8.99 -13.22
CA GLY A 480 -14.81 -8.67 -12.20
C GLY A 480 -15.17 -9.31 -10.87
N ALA A 481 -14.17 -9.55 -10.03
CA ALA A 481 -14.38 -10.04 -8.68
C ALA A 481 -13.31 -9.49 -7.73
N ASN A 482 -13.67 -9.37 -6.46
CA ASN A 482 -12.78 -9.02 -5.37
C ASN A 482 -13.28 -9.74 -4.10
N PHE A 483 -12.44 -9.92 -3.09
CA PHE A 483 -12.86 -10.60 -1.87
C PHE A 483 -12.07 -10.14 -0.66
N ILE A 484 -12.65 -10.37 0.51
CA ILE A 484 -12.02 -10.13 1.81
C ILE A 484 -12.19 -11.37 2.69
N TYR A 485 -11.39 -11.43 3.73
CA TYR A 485 -11.62 -12.34 4.85
C TYR A 485 -12.23 -11.56 6.01
N ALA A 486 -13.19 -12.15 6.72
CA ALA A 486 -13.60 -11.64 8.03
C ALA A 486 -13.53 -12.75 9.07
N ARG A 487 -13.18 -12.37 10.30
CA ARG A 487 -12.96 -13.27 11.44
C ARG A 487 -13.62 -12.67 12.68
N ASN A 488 -14.25 -13.51 13.51
CA ASN A 488 -14.82 -13.09 14.78
C ASN A 488 -13.71 -12.78 15.81
N LYS A 489 -13.94 -11.86 16.75
CA LYS A 489 -12.96 -11.52 17.78
C LYS A 489 -12.84 -12.60 18.88
N GLN A 490 -13.91 -13.35 19.14
CA GLN A 490 -13.98 -14.34 20.23
C GLN A 490 -13.52 -15.73 19.78
N GLN A 491 -12.37 -15.79 19.12
CA GLN A 491 -12.01 -16.92 18.28
C GLN A 491 -10.66 -17.51 18.59
#